data_AF-A0A451AB00-F1
#
_entry.id   AF-A0A451AB00-F1
#
_cell.length_a   1.000
_cell.length_b   1.000
_cell.length_c   1.000
_cell.angle_alpha   90.00
_cell.angle_beta   90.00
_cell.angle_gamma   90.00
#
_symmetry.space_group_name_H-M   'P 1'
#
loop_
_entity.id
_entity.type
_entity.pdbx_description
1 polymer ?
#
loop_
_entity_poly.entity_id
_entity_poly.type
_entity_poly.pdbx_seq_one_letter_code
_entity_poly.pdbx_strand_id
1 'polypeptide(L)'
;MLNKWEHQWPVPTNFIKNYLADFVSLDLVGNSTKRHSVTDTLAYWSLTEFGKQVHGNIRKNELLKGLAAPPSEPDRNDNLAEEGME
;
A
#
# COMPACT_ATOMS: atom_id res chain seq x y z
N MET A 1 8.93 -19.26 -19.90
CA MET A 1 9.54 -18.63 -18.72
C MET A 1 8.74 -17.37 -18.42
N LEU A 2 7.90 -17.39 -17.38
CA LEU A 2 7.22 -16.20 -16.89
C LEU A 2 8.19 -15.43 -15.99
N ASN A 3 8.26 -14.11 -16.13
CA ASN A 3 9.16 -13.26 -15.35
C ASN A 3 8.78 -13.28 -13.85
N LYS A 4 9.80 -13.33 -12.98
CA LYS A 4 9.73 -13.53 -11.52
C LYS A 4 9.00 -12.43 -10.72
N TRP A 5 8.35 -11.47 -11.38
CA TRP A 5 7.79 -10.26 -10.77
C TRP A 5 6.25 -10.17 -10.84
N GLU A 6 5.59 -11.10 -11.55
CA GLU A 6 4.12 -11.06 -11.73
C GLU A 6 3.30 -11.55 -10.52
N HIS A 7 3.93 -11.90 -9.39
CA HIS A 7 3.27 -12.45 -8.19
C HIS A 7 3.16 -11.47 -7.01
N GLN A 8 3.20 -10.15 -7.24
CA GLN A 8 3.19 -9.18 -6.13
C GLN A 8 1.81 -8.82 -5.56
N TRP A 9 0.72 -9.25 -6.19
CA TRP A 9 -0.62 -8.89 -5.75
C TRP A 9 -1.40 -10.13 -5.29
N PRO A 10 -1.81 -10.23 -4.02
CA PRO A 10 -2.51 -11.39 -3.48
C PRO A 10 -3.96 -11.52 -3.96
N VAL A 11 -4.39 -10.67 -4.90
CA VAL A 11 -5.77 -10.56 -5.37
C VAL A 11 -5.84 -10.87 -6.87
N PRO A 12 -6.63 -11.87 -7.29
CA PRO A 12 -6.85 -12.13 -8.70
C PRO A 12 -7.56 -10.96 -9.41
N THR A 13 -7.16 -10.65 -10.64
CA THR A 13 -7.60 -9.44 -11.37
C THR A 13 -9.09 -9.39 -11.65
N ASN A 14 -9.77 -10.55 -11.69
CA ASN A 14 -11.22 -10.64 -11.86
C ASN A 14 -12.01 -10.08 -10.65
N PHE A 15 -11.43 -10.01 -9.46
CA PHE A 15 -12.10 -9.45 -8.28
C PHE A 15 -11.96 -7.93 -8.16
N ILE A 16 -10.99 -7.32 -8.85
CA ILE A 16 -10.72 -5.88 -8.74
C ILE A 16 -11.95 -5.05 -9.10
N LYS A 17 -12.73 -5.49 -10.10
CA LYS A 17 -13.97 -4.81 -10.50
C LYS A 17 -15.02 -4.78 -9.38
N ASN A 18 -15.16 -5.89 -8.66
CA ASN A 18 -16.12 -6.00 -7.56
C ASN A 18 -15.69 -5.12 -6.39
N TYR A 19 -14.41 -5.16 -6.02
CA TYR A 19 -13.89 -4.30 -4.95
C TYR A 19 -14.01 -2.81 -5.29
N LEU A 20 -13.80 -2.43 -6.55
CA LEU A 20 -13.98 -1.06 -6.98
C LEU A 20 -15.46 -0.65 -6.90
N ALA A 21 -16.39 -1.52 -7.30
CA ALA A 21 -17.82 -1.27 -7.16
C ALA A 21 -18.25 -1.12 -5.70
N ASP A 22 -17.69 -1.94 -4.81
CA ASP A 22 -17.92 -1.83 -3.37
C ASP A 22 -17.36 -0.51 -2.82
N PHE A 23 -16.15 -0.12 -3.21
CA PHE A 23 -15.56 1.16 -2.80
C PHE A 23 -16.34 2.38 -3.30
N VAL A 24 -16.93 2.32 -4.49
CA VAL A 24 -17.84 3.36 -4.98
C VAL A 24 -19.13 3.37 -4.16
N SER A 25 -19.70 2.20 -3.89
CA SER A 25 -20.94 2.06 -3.11
C SER A 25 -20.79 2.51 -1.65
N LEU A 26 -19.57 2.40 -1.10
CA LEU A 26 -19.19 2.87 0.23
C LEU A 26 -18.73 4.34 0.27
N ASP A 27 -18.84 5.06 -0.85
CA ASP A 27 -18.39 6.45 -0.99
C ASP A 27 -16.90 6.66 -0.64
N LEU A 28 -16.06 5.65 -0.90
CA LEU A 28 -14.61 5.74 -0.68
C LEU A 28 -13.88 6.25 -1.94
N VAL A 29 -14.40 5.89 -3.11
CA VAL A 29 -13.82 6.21 -4.42
C VAL A 29 -14.88 6.82 -5.33
N GLY A 30 -14.52 7.88 -6.05
CA GLY A 30 -15.39 8.51 -7.05
C GLY A 30 -14.61 8.90 -8.31
N ASN A 31 -15.30 9.56 -9.25
CA ASN A 31 -14.66 10.08 -10.45
C ASN A 31 -13.66 11.19 -10.10
N SER A 32 -12.52 11.19 -10.79
CA SER A 32 -11.52 12.25 -10.67
C SER A 32 -12.08 13.59 -11.16
N THR A 33 -11.85 14.64 -10.39
CA THR A 33 -12.17 16.03 -10.77
C THR A 33 -11.01 16.72 -11.49
N LYS A 34 -9.87 16.05 -11.64
CA LYS A 34 -8.70 16.61 -12.33
C LYS A 34 -8.99 16.72 -13.83
N ARG A 35 -8.44 17.76 -14.46
CA ARG A 35 -8.51 17.91 -15.91
C ARG A 35 -7.61 16.88 -16.58
N HIS A 36 -8.16 16.21 -17.58
CA HIS A 36 -7.46 15.26 -18.44
C HIS A 36 -7.46 15.78 -19.88
N SER A 37 -6.55 15.27 -20.73
CA SER A 37 -6.52 15.65 -22.15
C SER A 37 -7.85 15.28 -22.81
N VAL A 38 -8.32 16.08 -23.78
CA VAL A 38 -9.55 15.76 -24.54
C VAL A 38 -9.38 14.49 -25.38
N THR A 39 -8.13 14.16 -25.75
CA THR A 39 -7.80 12.91 -26.45
C THR A 39 -7.75 11.69 -25.54
N ASP A 40 -7.84 11.89 -24.22
CA ASP A 40 -7.80 10.83 -23.24
C ASP A 40 -9.19 10.21 -23.07
N THR A 41 -9.27 8.90 -23.25
CA THR A 41 -10.52 8.13 -23.15
C THR A 41 -10.58 7.28 -21.88
N LEU A 42 -9.57 7.39 -21.01
CA LEU A 42 -9.50 6.61 -19.79
C LEU A 42 -10.42 7.16 -18.71
N ALA A 43 -10.95 6.24 -17.90
CA ALA A 43 -11.67 6.57 -16.68
C ALA A 43 -10.66 6.77 -15.54
N TYR A 44 -10.72 7.92 -14.89
CA TYR A 44 -9.88 8.24 -13.74
C TYR A 44 -10.72 8.28 -12.47
N TRP A 45 -10.22 7.62 -11.43
CA TRP A 45 -10.84 7.61 -10.12
C TRP A 45 -9.96 8.29 -9.09
N SER A 46 -10.60 8.88 -8.09
CA SER A 46 -9.94 9.51 -6.95
C SER A 46 -10.65 9.14 -5.66
N LEU A 47 -9.93 9.16 -4.54
CA LEU A 47 -10.54 9.07 -3.21
C LEU A 47 -11.45 10.28 -2.98
N THR A 48 -12.64 10.01 -2.46
CA THR A 48 -13.54 11.03 -1.93
C THR A 48 -12.96 11.65 -0.65
N GLU A 49 -13.57 12.69 -0.11
CA GLU A 49 -13.14 13.22 1.19
C GLU A 49 -13.30 12.18 2.31
N PHE A 50 -14.39 11.41 2.27
CA PHE A 50 -14.59 10.30 3.21
C PHE A 50 -13.53 9.21 3.03
N GLY A 51 -13.23 8.81 1.79
CA GLY A 51 -12.18 7.85 1.48
C GLY A 51 -10.79 8.28 1.97
N LYS A 52 -10.46 9.57 1.83
CA LYS A 52 -9.20 10.13 2.39
C LYS A 52 -9.15 10.03 3.91
N GLN A 53 -10.25 10.34 4.60
CA GLN A 53 -10.33 10.22 6.06
C GLN A 53 -10.15 8.78 6.53
N VAL A 54 -10.87 7.84 5.91
CA VAL A 54 -10.75 6.40 6.21
C VAL A 54 -9.33 5.91 5.97
N HIS A 55 -8.72 6.26 4.83
CA HIS A 55 -7.35 5.89 4.54
C HIS A 55 -6.34 6.47 5.56
N GLY A 56 -6.54 7.73 5.96
CA GLY A 56 -5.74 8.37 7.00
C GLY A 56 -5.85 7.66 8.35
N ASN A 57 -7.05 7.22 8.73
CA ASN A 57 -7.28 6.46 9.97
C ASN A 57 -6.60 5.08 9.93
N ILE A 58 -6.67 4.38 8.80
CA ILE A 58 -5.96 3.10 8.61
C ILE A 58 -4.45 3.32 8.79
N ARG A 59 -3.88 4.30 8.08
CA ARG A 59 -2.45 4.65 8.18
C ARG A 59 -2.04 4.99 9.62
N LYS A 60 -2.85 5.79 10.32
CA LYS A 60 -2.61 6.15 11.72
C LYS A 60 -2.62 4.92 12.62
N ASN A 61 -3.57 4.00 12.43
CA ASN A 61 -3.66 2.77 13.23
C ASN A 61 -2.43 1.88 13.02
N GLU A 62 -2.00 1.69 11.77
CA GLU A 62 -0.77 0.92 11.49
C GLU A 62 0.48 1.53 12.12
N LEU A 63 0.61 2.86 12.09
CA LEU A 63 1.70 3.55 12.79
C LEU A 63 1.65 3.36 14.30
N LEU A 64 0.46 3.43 14.91
CA LEU A 64 0.29 3.20 16.34
C LEU A 64 0.63 1.76 16.74
N LYS A 65 0.26 0.77 15.92
CA LYS A 65 0.68 -0.63 16.14
C LYS A 65 2.19 -0.77 16.10
N GLY A 66 2.85 -0.13 15.14
CA GLY A 66 4.31 -0.13 15.02
C GLY A 66 5.01 0.55 16.19
N LEU A 67 4.45 1.64 16.72
CA LEU A 67 4.96 2.32 17.93
C LEU A 67 4.76 1.49 19.21
N ALA A 68 3.75 0.62 19.24
CA ALA A 68 3.50 -0.28 20.36
C ALA A 68 4.44 -1.50 20.37
N ALA A 69 5.13 -1.78 19.26
CA ALA A 69 6.17 -2.79 19.23
C ALA A 69 7.40 -2.28 19.99
N PRO A 70 7.99 -3.08 20.91
CA PRO A 70 9.25 -2.70 21.52
C PRO A 70 10.30 -2.48 20.42
N PRO A 71 11.22 -1.51 20.57
CA PRO A 71 12.27 -1.31 19.59
C PRO A 71 12.98 -2.64 19.39
N SER A 72 12.93 -3.18 18.18
CA SER A 72 13.75 -4.32 17.80
C SER A 72 15.19 -3.94 18.12
N GLU A 73 15.84 -4.71 18.98
CA GLU A 73 17.25 -4.47 19.30
C GLU A 73 18.03 -4.30 18.00
N PRO A 74 18.97 -3.33 17.94
CA PRO A 74 19.83 -3.21 16.77
C PRO A 74 20.50 -4.56 16.56
N ASP A 75 20.40 -5.07 15.33
CA ASP A 75 21.02 -6.31 14.88
C ASP A 75 22.53 -6.19 15.12
N ARG A 76 22.98 -6.61 16.31
CA ARG A 76 24.40 -6.76 16.66
C ARG A 76 24.93 -7.94 15.88
N ASN A 77 25.14 -7.75 14.59
CA ASN A 77 26.09 -8.55 13.85
C ASN A 77 27.50 -8.04 14.17
N ASP A 78 27.89 -8.27 15.43
CA ASP A 78 29.28 -8.20 15.84
C ASP A 78 29.95 -9.43 15.23
N ASN A 79 30.40 -9.30 13.98
CA ASN A 79 31.38 -10.22 13.42
C ASN A 79 32.62 -10.18 14.33
N LEU A 80 32.67 -11.12 15.27
CA LEU A 80 33.88 -11.54 15.96
C LEU A 80 34.80 -12.16 14.91
N ALA A 81 35.48 -11.30 14.15
CA ALA A 81 36.69 -11.70 13.46
C ALA A 81 37.78 -11.80 14.54
N GLU A 82 38.09 -13.04 14.89
CA GLU A 82 39.33 -13.41 15.54
C GLU A 82 40.52 -12.88 14.74
N GLU A 83 41.16 -11.80 15.20
CA GLU A 83 42.55 -11.52 14.83
C GLU A 83 43.26 -10.94 16.05
N GLY A 84 43.95 -11.82 16.77
CA GLY A 84 44.87 -11.42 17.83
C GLY A 84 45.10 -12.51 18.86
N MET A 85 45.76 -13.60 18.46
CA MET A 85 46.69 -14.37 19.31
C MET A 85 47.35 -15.47 18.45
N GLU A 86 48.52 -15.16 17.89
CA GLU A 86 49.81 -15.86 18.06
C GLU A 86 50.88 -15.25 17.13
#